data_AF-A0A534P5H4-F1
#
_entry.id   AF-A0A534P5H4-F1
#
_cell.length_a   1.000
_cell.length_b   1.000
_cell.length_c   1.000
_cell.angle_alpha   90.00
_cell.angle_beta   90.00
_cell.angle_gamma   90.00
#
_symmetry.space_group_name_H-M   'P 1'
#
loop_
_entity.id
_entity.type
_entity.pdbx_description
1 polymer ?
#
loop_
_entity_poly.entity_id
_entity_poly.type
_entity_poly.pdbx_seq_one_letter_code
_entity_poly.pdbx_strand_id
1 'polypeptide(L)' 'AEVRKSPHRPCERCWRALPDVGEKGLCARCQRAVSEG' A
#
# COMPACT_ATOMS: atom_id res chain seq x y z
N ALA A 1 23.68 4.95 10.43
CA ALA A 1 22.27 4.65 10.73
C ALA A 1 21.94 3.29 10.14
N GLU A 2 21.29 2.40 10.90
CA GLU A 2 20.88 1.08 10.40
C GLU A 2 19.52 1.20 9.71
N VAL A 3 19.43 0.71 8.46
CA VAL A 3 18.19 0.72 7.68
C VAL A 3 17.49 -0.62 7.83
N ARG A 4 16.23 -0.61 8.28
CA ARG A 4 15.41 -1.81 8.47
C ARG A 4 14.29 -1.87 7.44
N LYS A 5 14.02 -3.07 6.92
CA LYS A 5 12.89 -3.31 6.03
C LYS A 5 11.58 -3.16 6.81
N SER A 6 10.57 -2.57 6.17
CA SER A 6 9.22 -2.53 6.74
C SER A 6 8.62 -3.95 6.73
N PRO A 7 7.90 -4.36 7.80
CA PRO A 7 7.20 -5.64 7.83
C PRO A 7 5.92 -5.62 6.96
N HIS A 8 5.50 -4.46 6.48
CA HIS A 8 4.27 -4.30 5.74
C HIS A 8 4.44 -4.50 4.24
N ARG A 9 3.39 -5.05 3.60
CA ARG A 9 3.34 -5.19 2.14
C ARG A 9 3.28 -3.79 1.49
N PRO A 10 3.98 -3.57 0.36
CA PRO A 10 3.83 -2.33 -0.41
C PRO A 10 2.52 -2.31 -1.19
N CYS A 11 1.88 -1.14 -1.26
CA CYS A 11 0.77 -0.88 -2.18
C CYS A 11 1.28 -0.87 -3.62
N GLU A 12 0.62 -1.58 -4.53
CA GLU A 12 1.06 -1.72 -5.93
C GLU A 12 0.99 -0.40 -6.72
N ARG A 13 0.13 0.54 -6.31
CA ARG A 13 -0.05 1.83 -7.00
C ARG A 13 0.86 2.94 -6.48
N CYS A 14 1.07 3.04 -5.17
CA CYS A 14 1.83 4.16 -4.56
C CYS A 14 3.12 3.73 -3.84
N TRP A 15 3.39 2.43 -3.81
CA TRP A 15 4.60 1.79 -3.28
C TRP A 15 4.92 2.05 -1.80
N ARG A 16 3.97 2.62 -1.06
CA ARG A 16 4.08 2.74 0.40
C ARG A 16 3.84 1.38 1.06
N ALA A 17 4.75 0.98 1.93
CA ALA A 17 4.56 -0.17 2.83
C ALA A 17 3.55 0.21 3.92
N LEU A 18 2.38 -0.41 3.88
CA LEU A 18 1.23 -0.03 4.71
C LEU A 18 0.56 -1.28 5.31
N PRO A 19 0.07 -1.21 6.56
CA PRO A 19 -0.62 -2.34 7.18
C PRO A 19 -1.97 -2.65 6.51
N ASP A 20 -2.57 -1.69 5.81
CA ASP A 20 -3.90 -1.78 5.19
C ASP A 20 -3.88 -2.07 3.69
N VAL A 21 -2.80 -2.67 3.15
CA VAL A 21 -2.82 -3.16 1.77
C VAL A 21 -3.72 -4.39 1.70
N GLY A 22 -4.92 -4.21 1.13
CA GLY A 22 -5.93 -5.26 1.02
C GLY A 22 -5.58 -6.32 -0.04
N GLU A 23 -6.49 -7.28 -0.23
CA GLU A 23 -6.29 -8.42 -1.13
C GLU A 23 -6.03 -8.04 -2.59
N LYS A 24 -6.52 -6.88 -3.03
CA LYS A 24 -6.32 -6.34 -4.38
C LYS A 24 -4.96 -5.63 -4.55
N GLY A 25 -4.04 -5.73 -3.59
CA GLY A 25 -2.72 -5.08 -3.67
C GLY A 25 -2.74 -3.56 -3.48
N LEU A 26 -3.88 -2.97 -3.12
CA LEU A 26 -4.05 -1.53 -2.96
C LEU A 26 -4.32 -1.16 -1.49
N CYS A 27 -3.77 -0.04 -1.04
CA CYS A 27 -4.19 0.59 0.21
C CYS A 27 -5.53 1.30 0.03
N ALA A 28 -6.20 1.62 1.15
CA ALA A 28 -7.54 2.21 1.14
C ALA A 28 -7.64 3.48 0.27
N ARG A 29 -6.60 4.33 0.28
CA ARG A 29 -6.53 5.54 -0.55
C ARG A 29 -6.52 5.22 -2.04
N CYS A 30 -5.66 4.29 -2.45
CA CYS A 30 -5.51 3.92 -3.84
C CYS A 30 -6.73 3.16 -4.36
N GLN A 31 -7.40 2.37 -3.50
CA GLN A 31 -8.64 1.67 -3.81
C GLN A 31 -9.79 2.66 -4.09
N ARG A 32 -9.99 3.67 -3.23
CA ARG A 32 -11.01 4.72 -3.48
C ARG A 32 -10.78 5.42 -4.83
N ALA A 33 -9.54 5.85 -5.06
CA ALA A 33 -9.17 6.55 -6.27
C ALA A 33 -9.15 5.70 -7.56
N VAL A 34 -9.42 4.38 -7.50
CA VAL A 34 -9.71 3.57 -8.70
C VAL A 34 -11.18 3.16 -8.80
N SER A 35 -11.93 3.24 -7.70
CA SER A 35 -13.38 2.95 -7.69
C SER A 35 -14.23 4.16 -8.09
N GLU A 36 -13.68 5.37 -7.99
CA GLU A 36 -14.35 6.62 -8.39
C GLU A 36 -13.99 7.06 -9.83
N GLY A 37 -13.33 6.20 -10.61
CA GLY A 37 -12.88 6.49 -11.98
C GLY A 37 -13.57 5.66 -13.05
#